data_AF-A0A2S3X1H1-F1
#
_entry.id   AF-A0A2S3X1H1-F1
#
_cell.length_a   1.000
_cell.length_b   1.000
_cell.length_c   1.000
_cell.angle_alpha   90.00
_cell.angle_beta   90.00
_cell.angle_gamma   90.00
#
_symmetry.space_group_name_H-M   'P 1'
#
loop_
_entity.id
_entity.type
_entity.pdbx_description
1 polymer ?
#
loop_
_entity_poly.entity_id
_entity_poly.type
_entity_poly.pdbx_seq_one_letter_code
_entity_poly.pdbx_strand_id
1 'polypeptide(L)'
;MRKVFTAAAVLALSACASYGKPVTQAQLDAIQQGTTTRDDLVASFGKPLAVTKNSDGTQIMSWGYSYVGFAGSNYKSQGLSVILDSSGKVVSYTTTDMANPYQ
;
A
#
# COMPACT_ATOMS: atom_id res chain seq x y z
N MET A 1 -16.61 -11.40 -41.39
CA MET A 1 -16.18 -12.13 -40.16
C MET A 1 -14.80 -11.68 -39.63
N ARG A 2 -13.79 -11.38 -40.48
CA ARG A 2 -12.45 -10.93 -40.04
C ARG A 2 -12.39 -9.56 -39.30
N LYS A 3 -13.28 -8.61 -39.61
CA LYS A 3 -13.25 -7.24 -39.04
C LYS A 3 -13.78 -7.14 -37.59
N VAL A 4 -14.56 -8.12 -37.13
CA VAL A 4 -15.14 -8.13 -35.77
C VAL A 4 -14.09 -8.54 -34.74
N PHE A 5 -13.18 -9.46 -35.10
CA PHE A 5 -12.09 -9.89 -34.22
C PHE A 5 -11.09 -8.77 -33.92
N THR A 6 -10.87 -7.83 -34.84
CA THR A 6 -9.95 -6.71 -34.66
C THR A 6 -10.50 -5.66 -33.69
N ALA A 7 -11.82 -5.46 -33.65
CA ALA A 7 -12.46 -4.48 -32.76
C ALA A 7 -12.45 -4.93 -31.28
N ALA A 8 -12.54 -6.25 -31.03
CA ALA A 8 -12.49 -6.80 -29.67
C ALA A 8 -11.10 -6.67 -29.01
N ALA A 9 -10.02 -6.65 -29.80
CA ALA A 9 -8.65 -6.54 -29.29
C ALA A 9 -8.29 -5.12 -28.78
N VAL A 10 -8.96 -4.07 -29.26
CA VAL A 10 -8.68 -2.67 -28.86
C VAL A 10 -9.34 -2.30 -27.52
N LEU A 11 -10.42 -2.99 -27.15
CA LEU A 11 -11.15 -2.74 -25.89
C LEU A 11 -10.52 -3.40 -24.66
N ALA A 12 -9.51 -4.25 -24.83
CA ALA A 12 -8.87 -4.98 -23.73
C ALA A 12 -7.73 -4.22 -23.03
N LEU A 13 -7.39 -3.00 -23.45
CA LEU A 13 -6.24 -2.23 -22.94
C LEU A 13 -6.58 -1.25 -21.79
N SER A 14 -7.82 -1.20 -21.31
CA SER A 14 -8.24 -0.31 -20.20
C SER A 14 -8.09 -0.95 -18.81
N ALA A 15 -6.99 -1.68 -18.58
CA ALA A 15 -6.66 -2.14 -17.23
C ALA A 15 -6.12 -0.95 -16.42
N CYS A 16 -7.01 -0.21 -15.77
CA CYS A 16 -6.64 0.74 -14.72
C CYS A 16 -5.91 -0.04 -13.63
N ALA A 17 -4.58 0.09 -13.58
CA ALA A 17 -3.76 -0.60 -12.60
C ALA A 17 -3.85 0.14 -11.26
N SER A 18 -4.72 -0.32 -10.37
CA SER A 18 -4.69 0.01 -8.95
C SER A 18 -3.99 -1.10 -8.18
N TYR A 19 -3.08 -0.75 -7.28
CA TYR A 19 -2.31 -1.67 -6.46
C TYR A 19 -2.52 -1.38 -4.97
N GLY A 20 -2.80 -2.43 -4.19
CA GLY A 20 -2.92 -2.37 -2.74
C GLY A 20 -4.27 -1.82 -2.25
N LYS A 21 -4.34 -1.55 -0.94
CA LYS A 21 -5.48 -0.90 -0.29
C LYS A 21 -5.06 0.48 0.23
N PRO A 22 -5.90 1.51 0.11
CA PRO A 22 -5.59 2.82 0.65
C PRO A 22 -5.49 2.75 2.16
N VAL A 23 -4.46 3.41 2.71
CA VAL A 23 -4.28 3.57 4.15
C VAL A 23 -5.14 4.77 4.58
N THR A 24 -6.10 4.52 5.46
CA THR A 24 -6.98 5.59 5.98
C THR A 24 -6.40 6.20 7.26
N GLN A 25 -6.71 7.48 7.50
CA GLN A 25 -6.29 8.16 8.73
C GLN A 25 -6.81 7.45 9.98
N ALA A 26 -8.05 6.97 9.95
CA ALA A 26 -8.64 6.23 11.07
C ALA A 26 -7.86 4.95 11.42
N GLN A 27 -7.30 4.26 10.43
CA GLN A 27 -6.44 3.09 10.68
C GLN A 27 -5.10 3.50 11.30
N LEU A 28 -4.53 4.65 10.91
CA LEU A 28 -3.30 5.18 11.50
C LEU A 28 -3.52 5.63 12.94
N ASP A 29 -4.65 6.29 13.22
CA ASP A 29 -5.04 6.74 14.56
C ASP A 29 -5.30 5.57 15.51
N ALA A 30 -5.65 4.40 14.97
CA ALA A 30 -5.80 3.16 15.72
C ALA A 30 -4.45 2.51 16.10
N ILE A 31 -3.32 2.94 15.50
CA ILE A 31 -2.00 2.43 15.86
C ILE A 31 -1.57 3.03 17.19
N GLN A 32 -1.50 2.19 18.22
CA GLN A 32 -1.00 2.53 19.54
C GLN A 32 0.41 1.96 19.73
N GLN A 33 1.39 2.84 19.89
CA GLN A 33 2.77 2.45 20.18
C GLN A 33 2.84 1.64 21.48
N GLY A 34 3.60 0.54 21.47
CA GLY A 34 3.74 -0.39 22.60
C GLY A 34 2.55 -1.34 22.82
N THR A 35 1.39 -1.09 22.21
CA THR A 35 0.20 -1.95 22.35
C THR A 35 -0.05 -2.74 21.08
N THR A 36 -0.15 -2.05 19.94
CA THR A 36 -0.44 -2.65 18.63
C THR A 36 0.62 -3.68 18.26
N THR A 37 0.16 -4.86 17.89
CA THR A 37 1.02 -5.98 17.50
C THR A 37 1.11 -6.11 15.99
N ARG A 38 2.06 -6.93 15.53
CA ARG A 38 2.13 -7.34 14.13
C ARG A 38 0.79 -7.85 13.58
N ASP A 39 0.09 -8.69 14.33
CA ASP A 39 -1.15 -9.33 13.85
C ASP A 39 -2.28 -8.31 13.73
N ASP A 40 -2.34 -7.32 14.64
CA ASP A 40 -3.29 -6.20 14.54
C ASP A 40 -3.04 -5.37 13.28
N LEU A 41 -1.78 -5.12 12.92
CA LEU A 41 -1.42 -4.41 11.69
C LEU A 41 -1.84 -5.20 10.45
N VAL A 42 -1.60 -6.52 10.42
CA VAL A 42 -2.01 -7.36 9.28
C VAL A 42 -3.53 -7.44 9.18
N ALA A 43 -4.25 -7.47 10.31
CA ALA A 43 -5.71 -7.43 10.32
C ALA A 43 -6.25 -6.08 9.80
N SER A 44 -5.63 -4.97 10.20
CA SER A 44 -6.06 -3.61 9.83
C SER A 44 -5.69 -3.24 8.39
N PHE A 45 -4.42 -3.42 8.01
CA PHE A 45 -3.86 -2.97 6.73
C PHE A 45 -3.79 -4.06 5.66
N GLY A 46 -3.92 -5.33 6.05
CA GLY A 46 -3.72 -6.49 5.18
C GLY A 46 -2.26 -6.92 5.11
N LYS A 47 -1.97 -7.81 4.15
CA LYS A 47 -0.61 -8.35 3.96
C LYS A 47 0.36 -7.22 3.57
N PRO A 48 1.50 -7.06 4.28
CA PRO A 48 2.51 -6.07 3.92
C PRO A 48 3.12 -6.38 2.56
N LEU A 49 3.58 -5.32 1.89
CA LEU A 49 4.35 -5.37 0.66
C LEU A 49 5.72 -6.00 0.92
N ALA A 50 6.40 -5.57 1.99
CA ALA A 50 7.67 -6.12 2.42
C ALA A 50 7.76 -6.20 3.95
N VAL A 51 8.55 -7.16 4.41
CA VAL A 51 8.89 -7.33 5.82
C VAL A 51 10.40 -7.50 5.91
N THR A 52 11.06 -6.50 6.47
CA THR A 52 12.49 -6.53 6.77
C THR A 52 12.68 -6.95 8.21
N LYS A 53 13.60 -7.88 8.46
CA LYS A 53 14.02 -8.24 9.82
C LYS A 53 15.46 -7.76 9.98
N ASN A 54 15.68 -6.91 10.97
CA ASN A 54 16.99 -6.35 11.27
C ASN A 54 17.75 -7.28 12.23
N SER A 55 19.07 -7.14 12.28
CA SER A 55 19.96 -7.93 13.14
C SER A 55 19.79 -7.62 14.63
N ASP A 56 19.24 -6.46 14.97
CA ASP A 56 18.89 -6.05 16.34
C ASP A 56 17.56 -6.67 16.83
N GLY A 57 16.91 -7.48 15.99
CA GLY A 57 15.62 -8.12 16.28
C GLY A 57 14.40 -7.26 15.94
N THR A 58 14.58 -5.99 15.56
CA THR A 58 13.48 -5.15 15.08
C THR A 58 12.97 -5.62 13.72
N GLN A 59 11.70 -5.33 13.43
CA GLN A 59 11.08 -5.67 12.16
C GLN A 59 10.47 -4.43 11.55
N ILE A 60 10.67 -4.24 10.26
CA ILE A 60 10.06 -3.15 9.51
C ILE A 60 9.07 -3.76 8.54
N MET A 61 7.82 -3.36 8.65
CA MET A 61 6.76 -3.78 7.75
C MET A 61 6.34 -2.59 6.91
N SER A 62 6.27 -2.76 5.59
CA SER A 62 5.87 -1.72 4.67
C SER A 62 4.63 -2.09 3.87
N TRP A 63 3.77 -1.10 3.68
CA TRP A 63 2.60 -1.16 2.82
C TRP A 63 2.69 -0.05 1.78
N GLY A 64 2.25 -0.37 0.57
CA GLY A 64 2.18 0.58 -0.54
C GLY A 64 0.80 0.54 -1.14
N TYR A 65 0.25 1.73 -1.39
CA TYR A 65 -0.95 1.92 -2.18
C TYR A 65 -0.60 2.78 -3.39
N SER A 66 -1.02 2.34 -4.58
CA SER A 66 -0.88 3.14 -5.78
C SER A 66 -2.16 3.05 -6.59
N TYR A 67 -2.72 4.20 -6.91
CA TYR A 67 -3.93 4.33 -7.70
C TYR A 67 -3.67 5.27 -8.86
N VAL A 68 -3.94 4.76 -10.06
CA VAL A 68 -3.90 5.53 -11.30
C VAL A 68 -5.31 5.53 -11.87
N GLY A 69 -5.92 6.71 -11.93
CA GLY A 69 -7.22 6.96 -12.55
C GLY A 69 -7.15 6.79 -14.07
N PHE A 70 -8.33 6.77 -14.70
CA PHE A 70 -8.45 6.61 -16.14
C PHE A 70 -7.61 7.65 -16.90
N ALA A 71 -6.78 7.17 -17.83
CA ALA A 71 -5.85 7.99 -18.62
C ALA A 71 -4.90 8.89 -17.79
N GLY A 72 -4.57 8.50 -16.55
CA GLY A 72 -3.66 9.27 -15.69
C GLY A 72 -4.27 10.53 -15.07
N SER A 73 -5.60 10.68 -15.13
CA SER A 73 -6.29 11.86 -14.61
C SER A 73 -6.11 12.07 -13.10
N ASN A 74 -5.86 10.98 -12.36
CA ASN A 74 -5.64 11.00 -10.92
C ASN A 74 -4.49 10.05 -10.58
N TYR A 75 -3.55 10.53 -9.79
CA TYR A 75 -2.47 9.71 -9.24
C TYR A 75 -2.49 9.85 -7.72
N LYS A 76 -2.57 8.72 -7.02
CA LYS A 76 -2.43 8.68 -5.58
C LYS A 76 -1.48 7.55 -5.23
N SER A 77 -0.34 7.89 -4.65
CA SER A 77 0.61 6.92 -4.13
C SER A 77 0.87 7.20 -2.66
N GLN A 78 0.75 6.17 -1.84
CA GLN A 78 0.93 6.25 -0.40
C GLN A 78 1.83 5.10 0.05
N GLY A 79 2.76 5.40 0.94
CA GLY A 79 3.59 4.44 1.64
C GLY A 79 3.31 4.50 3.14
N LEU A 80 3.26 3.35 3.78
CA LEU A 80 3.27 3.21 5.23
C LEU A 80 4.43 2.30 5.60
N SER A 81 5.28 2.73 6.52
CA SER A 81 6.30 1.89 7.13
C SER A 81 6.09 1.88 8.63
N VAL A 82 6.03 0.68 9.22
CA VAL A 82 5.86 0.49 10.66
C VAL A 82 7.06 -0.28 11.19
N ILE A 83 7.66 0.22 12.25
CA ILE A 83 8.77 -0.41 12.95
C ILE A 83 8.21 -1.11 14.17
N LEU A 84 8.53 -2.39 14.30
CA LEU A 84 8.23 -3.21 15.46
C LEU A 84 9.51 -3.53 16.20
N ASP A 85 9.42 -3.60 17.52
CA ASP A 85 10.50 -4.08 18.37
C ASP A 85 10.67 -5.61 18.26
N SER A 86 11.66 -6.13 18.99
CA SER A 86 11.92 -7.58 19.08
C SER A 86 10.77 -8.38 19.71
N SER A 87 9.86 -7.72 20.44
CA SER A 87 8.66 -8.34 21.00
C SER A 87 7.47 -8.37 20.01
N GLY A 88 7.62 -7.73 18.85
CA GLY A 88 6.58 -7.64 17.82
C GLY A 88 5.54 -6.56 18.08
N LYS A 89 5.87 -5.54 18.89
CA LYS A 89 5.02 -4.38 19.18
C LYS A 89 5.47 -3.15 18.40
N VAL A 90 4.53 -2.31 18.01
CA VAL A 90 4.82 -1.08 17.27
C VAL A 90 5.62 -0.11 18.11
N VAL A 91 6.77 0.31 17.60
CA VAL A 91 7.61 1.37 18.19
C VAL A 91 7.29 2.70 17.52
N SER A 92 7.25 2.70 16.20
CA SER A 92 6.98 3.91 15.42
C SER A 92 6.40 3.56 14.07
N TYR A 93 5.80 4.55 13.42
CA TYR A 93 5.37 4.43 12.03
C TYR A 93 5.68 5.72 11.27
N THR A 94 5.73 5.61 9.96
CA THR A 94 5.92 6.73 9.06
C THR A 94 5.03 6.53 7.86
N THR A 95 4.31 7.59 7.50
CA THR A 95 3.53 7.65 6.28
C THR A 95 4.20 8.56 5.28
N THR A 96 4.04 8.24 4.00
CA THR A 96 4.56 9.03 2.90
C THR A 96 3.49 9.13 1.85
N ASP A 97 2.95 10.33 1.66
CA ASP A 97 2.10 10.62 0.51
C ASP A 97 3.00 11.13 -0.62
N MET A 98 3.01 10.41 -1.74
CA MET A 98 3.77 10.80 -2.92
C MET A 98 2.87 11.65 -3.81
N ALA A 99 3.22 12.93 -3.95
CA ALA A 99 2.60 13.83 -4.90
C ALA A 99 2.88 13.38 -6.34
N ASN A 100 1.97 13.69 -7.27
CA ASN A 100 2.17 13.41 -8.68
C ASN A 100 3.30 14.31 -9.23
N PRO A 101 4.45 13.76 -9.68
CA PRO A 101 5.55 14.57 -10.19
C PRO A 101 5.26 15.22 -11.56
N TYR A 102 4.12 14.89 -12.18
CA TYR A 102 3.69 15.41 -13.49
C TYR A 102 2.59 16.47 -13.40
N GLN A 103 2.27 16.97 -12.20
CA GLN A 103 1.41 18.14 -12.00
C GLN A 103 2.21 19.38 -11.64
#